data_AF-A0A428I538-F1
#
_entry.id   AF-A0A428I538-F1
#
_cell.length_a   1.000
_cell.length_b   1.000
_cell.length_c   1.000
_cell.angle_alpha   90.00
_cell.angle_beta   90.00
_cell.angle_gamma   90.00
#
_symmetry.space_group_name_H-M   'P 1'
#
loop_
_entity.id
_entity.type
_entity.pdbx_description
1 polymer ?
#
loop_
_entity_poly.entity_id
_entity_poly.type
_entity_poly.pdbx_seq_one_letter_code
_entity_poly.pdbx_strand_id
1 'polypeptide(L)'
;MKEHFIIKGKRDFIVDKVADEYIGYDRLDLEYYAFDEIGAEILYCISKNLSLEKIVELLQQDYEVSNEDCKQSIVSFLEETPILHIIYANLVKSDLYLHLKPFREEK
;
A
#
# COMPACT_ATOMS: atom_id res chain seq x y z
N MET A 1 12.24 -7.02 -5.85
CA MET A 1 11.47 -6.27 -4.84
C MET A 1 12.35 -5.76 -3.70
N LYS A 2 11.97 -4.70 -2.97
CA LYS A 2 12.76 -4.16 -1.84
C LYS A 2 12.52 -4.94 -0.56
N GLU A 3 13.58 -5.50 0.01
CA GLU A 3 13.53 -6.34 1.21
C GLU A 3 13.28 -5.56 2.51
N HIS A 4 13.58 -4.26 2.54
CA HIS A 4 13.36 -3.40 3.69
C HIS A 4 12.91 -2.01 3.24
N PHE A 5 11.86 -1.48 3.85
CA PHE A 5 11.45 -0.08 3.67
C PHE A 5 10.63 0.44 4.85
N ILE A 6 10.48 1.77 4.90
CA ILE A 6 9.74 2.47 5.95
C ILE A 6 8.75 3.43 5.31
N ILE A 7 7.48 3.31 5.67
CA ILE A 7 6.46 4.31 5.39
C ILE A 7 6.50 5.33 6.52
N LYS A 8 7.05 6.52 6.21
CA LYS A 8 7.18 7.63 7.17
C LYS A 8 5.83 8.32 7.36
N GLY A 9 5.39 8.44 8.61
CA GLY A 9 4.13 9.06 8.98
C GLY A 9 4.17 9.65 10.39
N LYS A 10 2.99 9.84 11.00
CA LYS A 10 2.89 10.16 12.44
C LYS A 10 3.50 9.03 13.29
N ARG A 11 3.38 7.81 12.78
CA ARG A 11 4.07 6.61 13.24
C ARG A 11 4.80 6.03 12.03
N ASP A 12 6.02 5.58 12.24
CA ASP A 12 6.77 4.90 11.20
C ASP A 12 6.28 3.46 11.09
N PHE A 13 5.83 3.06 9.91
CA PHE A 13 5.50 1.66 9.60
C PHE A 13 6.68 1.04 8.89
N ILE A 14 7.26 0.00 9.49
CA ILE A 14 8.46 -0.65 8.97
C ILE A 14 8.05 -1.97 8.35
N VAL A 15 8.55 -2.26 7.15
CA VAL A 15 8.28 -3.50 6.43
C VAL A 15 9.60 -4.20 6.12
N ASP A 16 9.70 -5.45 6.53
CA ASP A 16 10.86 -6.33 6.35
C ASP A 16 10.45 -7.62 5.65
N LYS A 17 11.27 -8.10 4.70
CA LYS A 17 11.12 -9.43 4.12
C LYS A 17 11.64 -10.48 5.10
N VAL A 18 10.80 -11.45 5.44
CA VAL A 18 11.12 -12.58 6.31
C VAL A 18 10.75 -13.88 5.60
N ALA A 19 11.77 -14.63 5.17
CA ALA A 19 11.59 -15.78 4.29
C ALA A 19 10.80 -15.40 3.01
N ASP A 20 9.60 -15.98 2.84
CA ASP A 20 8.75 -15.79 1.67
C ASP A 20 7.63 -14.75 1.89
N GLU A 21 7.59 -14.10 3.06
CA GLU A 21 6.58 -13.11 3.42
C GLU A 21 7.20 -11.75 3.72
N TYR A 22 6.37 -10.70 3.72
CA TYR A 22 6.74 -9.37 4.19
C TYR A 22 6.00 -9.06 5.48
N ILE A 23 6.74 -8.70 6.53
CA ILE A 23 6.18 -8.37 7.84
C ILE A 23 6.25 -6.87 8.02
N GLY A 24 5.08 -6.23 8.08
CA GLY A 24 4.93 -4.84 8.46
C GLY A 24 4.62 -4.71 9.96
N TYR A 25 5.25 -3.79 10.67
CA TYR A 25 4.98 -3.58 12.10
C TYR A 25 4.90 -2.11 12.50
N ASP A 26 3.94 -1.79 13.38
CA ASP A 26 3.89 -0.53 14.13
C ASP A 26 4.55 -0.74 15.50
N ARG A 27 5.62 0.01 15.75
CA ARG A 27 6.40 -0.08 16.99
C ARG A 27 5.62 0.36 18.24
N LEU A 28 4.54 1.14 18.07
CA LEU A 28 3.80 1.68 19.21
C LEU A 28 2.71 0.74 19.69
N ASP A 29 1.90 0.20 18.78
CA ASP A 29 0.79 -0.67 19.13
C ASP A 29 1.22 -2.15 19.22
N LEU A 30 2.48 -2.46 18.86
CA LEU A 30 3.07 -3.81 18.84
C LEU A 30 2.31 -4.79 17.93
N GLU A 31 1.61 -4.26 16.94
CA GLU A 31 0.91 -5.02 15.92
C GLU A 31 1.84 -5.33 14.75
N TYR A 32 1.70 -6.54 14.20
CA TYR A 32 2.38 -6.98 13.00
C TYR A 32 1.37 -7.51 11.98
N TYR A 33 1.69 -7.32 10.71
CA TYR A 33 0.85 -7.67 9.57
C TYR A 33 1.72 -8.37 8.54
N ALA A 34 1.25 -9.50 8.03
CA ALA A 34 1.90 -10.21 6.95
C ALA A 34 1.32 -9.77 5.61
N PHE A 35 2.19 -9.58 4.62
CA PHE A 35 1.87 -9.23 3.26
C PHE A 35 2.53 -10.22 2.31
N ASP A 36 1.83 -10.52 1.23
CA ASP A 36 2.42 -11.17 0.08
C ASP A 36 3.30 -10.19 -0.72
N GLU A 37 3.90 -10.70 -1.78
CA GLU A 37 4.82 -9.93 -2.63
C GLU A 37 4.13 -8.69 -3.25
N ILE A 38 2.90 -8.84 -3.75
CA ILE A 38 2.16 -7.74 -4.39
C ILE A 38 1.75 -6.68 -3.37
N GLY A 39 1.23 -7.09 -2.20
CA GLY A 39 0.88 -6.18 -1.12
C GLY A 39 2.08 -5.38 -0.63
N ALA A 40 3.24 -6.03 -0.48
CA ALA A 40 4.48 -5.35 -0.12
C ALA A 40 4.93 -4.34 -1.19
N GLU A 41 4.76 -4.65 -2.46
CA GLU A 41 5.07 -3.75 -3.56
C GLU A 41 4.18 -2.51 -3.58
N ILE A 42 2.87 -2.68 -3.36
CA ILE A 42 1.93 -1.57 -3.20
C ILE A 42 2.37 -0.66 -2.04
N LEU A 43 2.70 -1.27 -0.89
CA LEU A 43 3.18 -0.54 0.29
C LEU A 43 4.51 0.18 0.04
N TYR A 44 5.41 -0.43 -0.71
CA TYR A 44 6.66 0.21 -1.10
C TYR A 44 6.39 1.43 -1.97
N CYS A 45 5.47 1.35 -2.92
CA CYS A 45 5.09 2.50 -3.75
C CYS A 45 4.47 3.64 -2.92
N ILE A 46 3.63 3.29 -1.93
CA ILE A 46 3.06 4.26 -0.98
C ILE A 46 4.16 4.92 -0.14
N SER A 47 5.21 4.19 0.25
CA SER A 47 6.38 4.76 0.93
C SER A 47 7.09 5.85 0.10
N LYS A 48 6.95 5.79 -1.23
CA LYS A 48 7.48 6.76 -2.19
C LYS A 48 6.48 7.85 -2.59
N ASN A 49 5.27 7.83 -2.01
CA ASN A 49 4.17 8.75 -2.32
C ASN A 49 3.79 8.75 -3.82
N LEU A 50 3.78 7.57 -4.45
CA LEU A 50 3.33 7.43 -5.83
C LEU A 50 1.80 7.54 -5.93
N SER A 51 1.30 8.09 -7.04
CA SER A 51 -0.13 8.13 -7.34
C SER A 51 -0.67 6.75 -7.74
N LEU A 52 -1.99 6.56 -7.70
CA LEU A 52 -2.61 5.30 -8.11
C LEU A 52 -2.21 4.89 -9.53
N GLU A 53 -2.23 5.83 -10.47
CA GLU A 53 -1.88 5.59 -11.87
C GLU A 53 -0.44 5.09 -11.99
N LYS A 54 0.48 5.65 -11.20
CA LYS A 54 1.88 5.23 -11.27
C LYS A 54 2.10 3.86 -10.64
N ILE A 55 1.39 3.53 -9.58
CA ILE A 55 1.42 2.19 -8.96
C ILE A 55 0.92 1.15 -9.98
N VAL A 56 -0.21 1.44 -10.64
CA VAL A 56 -0.78 0.56 -11.66
C VAL A 56 0.18 0.38 -12.84
N GLU A 57 0.78 1.47 -13.32
CA GLU A 57 1.77 1.40 -14.41
C GLU A 57 2.96 0.50 -14.06
N LEU A 58 3.44 0.53 -12.81
CA LEU A 58 4.53 -0.32 -12.36
C LEU A 58 4.11 -1.78 -12.25
N LEU A 59 2.97 -2.06 -11.63
CA LEU A 59 2.48 -3.43 -11.50
C LEU A 59 2.16 -4.06 -12.87
N GLN A 60 1.63 -3.30 -13.81
CA GLN A 60 1.35 -3.81 -15.17
C GLN A 60 2.61 -4.13 -16.00
N GLN A 61 3.80 -3.69 -15.57
CA GLN A 61 5.06 -4.08 -16.24
C GLN A 61 5.45 -5.52 -15.91
N ASP A 62 5.13 -5.96 -14.70
CA ASP A 62 5.54 -7.27 -14.17
C ASP A 62 4.40 -8.30 -14.16
N TYR A 63 3.14 -7.84 -14.22
CA TYR A 63 1.94 -8.68 -14.15
C TYR A 63 0.97 -8.42 -15.31
N GLU A 64 0.45 -9.50 -15.92
CA GLU A 64 -0.55 -9.43 -16.99
C GLU A 64 -1.96 -9.21 -16.39
N VAL A 65 -2.28 -7.95 -16.09
CA VAL A 65 -3.56 -7.53 -15.50
C VAL A 65 -4.09 -6.28 -16.21
N SER A 66 -5.42 -6.16 -16.32
CA SER A 66 -6.05 -4.97 -16.90
C SER A 66 -5.88 -3.74 -15.98
N ASN A 67 -5.98 -2.53 -16.56
CA ASN A 67 -5.83 -1.30 -15.77
C ASN A 67 -6.92 -1.17 -14.71
N GLU A 68 -8.16 -1.53 -15.07
CA GLU A 68 -9.33 -1.46 -14.19
C GLU A 68 -9.24 -2.49 -13.06
N ASP A 69 -8.90 -3.74 -13.37
CA ASP A 69 -8.76 -4.79 -12.36
C ASP A 69 -7.61 -4.46 -11.40
N CYS A 70 -6.47 -3.97 -11.91
CA CYS A 70 -5.34 -3.59 -11.08
C CYS A 70 -5.71 -2.45 -10.11
N LYS A 71 -6.39 -1.41 -10.60
CA LYS A 71 -6.90 -0.32 -9.75
C LYS A 71 -7.82 -0.83 -8.67
N GLN A 72 -8.77 -1.70 -9.04
CA GLN A 72 -9.74 -2.23 -8.09
C GLN A 72 -9.05 -3.11 -7.03
N SER A 73 -8.09 -3.94 -7.41
CA SER A 73 -7.31 -4.75 -6.47
C SER A 73 -6.50 -3.90 -5.49
N ILE A 74 -5.86 -2.81 -5.95
CA ILE A 74 -5.14 -1.89 -5.07
C ILE A 74 -6.10 -1.21 -4.08
N VAL A 75 -7.24 -0.73 -4.56
CA VAL A 75 -8.25 -0.08 -3.70
C VAL A 75 -8.81 -1.07 -2.69
N SER A 76 -9.16 -2.29 -3.10
CA SER A 76 -9.63 -3.34 -2.20
C SER A 76 -8.59 -3.69 -1.16
N PHE A 77 -7.33 -3.88 -1.56
CA PHE A 77 -6.22 -4.11 -0.62
C PHE A 77 -6.14 -3.00 0.43
N LEU A 78 -6.20 -1.73 0.02
CA LEU A 78 -6.15 -0.60 0.95
C LEU A 78 -7.39 -0.52 1.85
N GLU A 79 -8.59 -0.79 1.35
CA GLU A 79 -9.83 -0.76 2.15
C GLU A 79 -9.93 -1.93 3.14
N GLU A 80 -9.38 -3.10 2.79
CA GLU A 80 -9.48 -4.32 3.60
C GLU A 80 -8.33 -4.47 4.60
N THR A 81 -7.17 -3.86 4.32
CA THR A 81 -6.02 -3.99 5.21
C THR A 81 -6.18 -3.07 6.44
N PRO A 82 -6.05 -3.61 7.67
CA PRO A 82 -6.24 -2.87 8.93
C PRO A 82 -5.15 -1.80 9.23
N ILE A 83 -4.33 -1.41 8.27
CA ILE A 83 -3.22 -0.46 8.43
C ILE A 83 -3.54 0.96 7.93
N LEU A 84 -4.74 1.22 7.42
CA LEU A 84 -5.11 2.53 6.86
C LEU A 84 -4.79 3.68 7.82
N HIS A 85 -5.11 3.51 9.09
CA HIS A 85 -4.87 4.50 10.14
C HIS A 85 -3.38 4.83 10.33
N ILE A 86 -2.48 3.93 9.95
CA ILE A 86 -1.03 4.08 10.02
C ILE A 86 -0.51 4.85 8.80
N ILE A 87 -0.97 4.47 7.60
CA ILE A 87 -0.46 4.97 6.32
C ILE A 87 -1.26 6.15 5.75
N TYR A 88 -2.34 6.59 6.42
CA TYR A 88 -3.28 7.59 5.89
C TYR A 88 -2.59 8.90 5.46
N ALA A 89 -1.59 9.36 6.22
CA ALA A 89 -0.84 10.56 5.90
C ALA A 89 -0.09 10.46 4.55
N ASN A 90 0.31 9.26 4.15
CA ASN A 90 0.97 9.00 2.86
C ASN A 90 -0.05 8.98 1.74
N LEU A 91 -1.24 8.40 1.98
CA LEU A 91 -2.33 8.40 1.02
C LEU A 91 -2.84 9.81 0.72
N VAL A 92 -2.82 10.71 1.71
CA VAL A 92 -3.14 12.13 1.50
C VAL A 92 -2.09 12.84 0.64
N LYS A 93 -0.80 12.50 0.78
CA LYS A 93 0.29 13.14 0.01
C LYS A 93 0.27 12.77 -1.47
N SER A 94 -0.30 11.63 -1.82
CA SER A 94 -0.36 11.13 -3.19
C SER A 94 -1.76 11.12 -3.79
N ASP A 95 -2.71 11.78 -3.12
CA ASP A 95 -4.14 11.81 -3.47
C ASP A 95 -4.82 10.43 -3.57
N LEU A 96 -4.13 9.36 -3.17
CA LEU A 96 -4.65 7.98 -3.15
C LEU A 96 -5.93 7.85 -2.33
N TYR A 97 -6.06 8.65 -1.26
CA TYR A 97 -7.24 8.63 -0.40
C TYR A 97 -8.54 9.00 -1.14
N LEU A 98 -8.45 9.75 -2.25
CA LEU A 98 -9.61 10.11 -3.07
C LEU A 98 -10.25 8.90 -3.76
N HIS A 99 -9.56 7.77 -3.82
CA HIS A 99 -10.08 6.52 -4.39
C HIS A 99 -10.70 5.59 -3.34
N LEU A 100 -10.61 5.93 -2.06
CA LEU A 100 -11.06 5.10 -0.95
C LEU A 100 -12.36 5.64 -0.34
N LYS A 101 -13.18 4.77 0.27
CA LYS A 101 -14.32 5.21 1.09
C LYS A 101 -13.85 6.05 2.30
N PRO A 102 -14.61 7.07 2.71
CA PRO A 102 -15.84 7.61 2.10
C PRO A 102 -15.57 8.71 1.04
N PHE A 103 -14.33 8.92 0.62
CA PHE A 103 -13.95 10.06 -0.21
C PHE A 103 -14.15 9.83 -1.71
N ARG A 104 -14.16 8.58 -2.15
CA ARG A 104 -14.39 8.23 -3.55
C ARG A 104 -15.77 8.69 -4.00
N GLU A 105 -15.83 9.33 -5.16
CA GLU A 105 -17.10 9.64 -5.80
C GLU A 105 -17.81 8.33 -6.17
N GLU A 106 -19.02 8.13 -5.64
CA GLU A 106 -19.90 7.06 -6.09
C GLU A 106 -20.42 7.42 -7.49
N LYS A 107 -19.98 6.68 -8.51
CA LYS A 107 -20.46 6.80 -9.90
C LYS A 107 -21.66 5.90 -10.15
#